data_AF-A0A7S0QTZ3-F1
#
_entry.id   AF-A0A7S0QTZ3-F1
#
_cell.length_a   1.000
_cell.length_b   1.000
_cell.length_c   1.000
_cell.angle_alpha   90.00
_cell.angle_beta   90.00
_cell.angle_gamma   90.00
#
_symmetry.space_group_name_H-M   'P 1'
#
loop_
_entity.id
_entity.type
_entity.pdbx_description
1 polymer ?
#
loop_
_entity_poly.entity_id
_entity_poly.type
_entity_poly.pdbx_seq_one_letter_code
_entity_poly.pdbx_strand_id
1 'polypeptide(L)'
;MARISGAGAGDESEEIAHYPGPCHDADSIPNEVDIRGVTVSFLRTFVEENRLCLTDMSTADVCSTIIKPRTASNRISYVELLQRTGKTACTGEAKWFVSHAWACKFLSVVETIFQKCKDEGLDDSACIIWFDIFSVDQHSGIQHFDHWAISFQEAIRRIGKAWIIFIPYFAVWLERAWCLFELYAMVEGGIIPFEILLPPAEQDAFAQYLINGGKVEDAISKIDIREARAYKQSDQDNINRIVAASVGHGKLNELVTTEMRKWFLSSAESELQKMLNDEKLTSELHLNTAKMYITIGRLSDADTELEKRHQKQLALLGAESLKVAETKCELATVKCRLGQLQVALSMLKEARLIYEKSAVENLELLGNITNRIGLVLYDQGKYDDAMQSYMESLAIKTQWFGPHHVGVASTHVNIGNVYQAQGEYERALFHLNTGLPVLISQLGNAHVSVADTKQSIGIVLANLGNSSKSLQLYQEAHSIYMQALGREHPKTKGIAPFIHNWGPAPYVGPAVTLPYGGPALTPPYGRPAVAPPYGLGRPAVALAPPYGRPAVAPPYGG
;
A
#
# COMPACT_ATOMS: atom_id res chain seq x y z
N MET A 1 -45.37 50.90 5.24
CA MET A 1 -45.63 49.43 5.27
C MET A 1 -44.30 48.78 5.66
N ALA A 2 -43.94 48.76 6.96
CA ALA A 2 -44.24 47.70 7.95
C ALA A 2 -43.52 46.37 7.61
N ARG A 3 -42.65 45.70 8.40
CA ARG A 3 -42.03 45.79 9.76
C ARG A 3 -40.72 44.92 9.67
N ILE A 4 -39.55 45.24 10.26
CA ILE A 4 -39.06 44.96 11.64
C ILE A 4 -39.30 43.48 12.03
N SER A 5 -38.35 42.58 12.40
CA SER A 5 -37.31 42.49 13.47
C SER A 5 -36.62 41.11 13.28
N GLY A 6 -35.41 40.74 13.74
CA GLY A 6 -34.75 40.97 15.02
C GLY A 6 -34.93 39.77 15.98
N ALA A 7 -33.81 39.12 16.36
CA ALA A 7 -33.63 38.08 17.41
C ALA A 7 -34.24 36.69 17.14
N GLY A 8 -33.68 35.55 17.57
CA GLY A 8 -32.59 35.25 18.49
C GLY A 8 -32.41 33.71 18.57
N ALA A 9 -31.36 33.28 19.26
CA ALA A 9 -30.89 31.91 19.42
C ALA A 9 -31.96 30.86 19.73
N GLY A 10 -31.82 29.69 19.10
CA GLY A 10 -32.51 28.45 19.43
C GLY A 10 -31.55 27.29 19.21
N ASP A 11 -31.24 26.62 20.32
CA ASP A 11 -30.52 25.37 20.45
C ASP A 11 -31.23 24.28 19.64
N GLU A 12 -30.61 23.77 18.58
CA GLU A 12 -31.02 22.52 17.93
C GLU A 12 -29.81 21.59 17.95
N SER A 13 -29.68 20.90 19.08
CA SER A 13 -29.10 19.57 19.13
C SER A 13 -29.62 18.77 17.94
N GLU A 14 -28.76 18.46 16.98
CA GLU A 14 -29.03 17.44 15.96
C GLU A 14 -29.28 16.12 16.71
N GLU A 15 -30.55 15.85 16.96
CA GLU A 15 -31.06 14.52 17.25
C GLU A 15 -30.54 13.63 16.12
N ILE A 16 -29.55 12.80 16.45
CA ILE A 16 -29.19 11.63 15.67
C ILE A 16 -30.49 10.85 15.52
N ALA A 17 -31.12 10.96 14.36
CA ALA A 17 -32.25 10.14 13.99
C ALA A 17 -31.75 8.69 14.06
N HIS A 18 -32.03 8.04 15.18
CA HIS A 18 -31.83 6.63 15.39
C HIS A 18 -32.88 5.95 14.51
N TYR A 19 -32.56 5.81 13.23
CA TYR A 19 -33.33 4.95 12.35
C TYR A 19 -33.27 3.55 12.96
N PRO A 20 -34.43 2.93 13.24
CA PRO A 20 -34.42 1.54 13.66
C PRO A 20 -33.67 0.77 12.57
N GLY A 21 -32.74 -0.10 12.99
CA GLY A 21 -32.06 -1.04 12.10
C GLY A 21 -33.09 -1.76 11.22
N PRO A 22 -32.66 -2.33 10.09
CA PRO A 22 -33.55 -2.79 9.02
C PRO A 22 -34.75 -3.53 9.62
N CYS A 23 -35.93 -2.93 9.46
CA CYS A 23 -37.19 -3.56 9.84
C CYS A 23 -37.26 -4.88 9.09
N HIS A 24 -37.01 -5.97 9.83
CA HIS A 24 -37.32 -7.32 9.40
C HIS A 24 -38.84 -7.46 9.34
N ASP A 25 -39.44 -7.03 8.23
CA ASP A 25 -40.64 -7.70 7.75
C ASP A 25 -40.17 -9.08 7.26
N ALA A 26 -40.32 -10.07 8.14
CA ALA A 26 -39.81 -11.43 7.96
C ALA A 26 -40.49 -12.24 6.84
N ASP A 27 -41.37 -11.63 6.04
CA ASP A 27 -42.23 -12.32 5.08
C ASP A 27 -42.04 -11.91 3.60
N SER A 28 -40.94 -11.26 3.24
CA SER A 28 -40.59 -11.08 1.82
C SER A 28 -39.10 -11.14 1.50
N ILE A 29 -38.33 -11.95 2.24
CA ILE A 29 -37.01 -12.39 1.78
C ILE A 29 -37.26 -13.44 0.68
N PRO A 30 -36.69 -13.32 -0.53
CA PRO A 30 -36.86 -14.35 -1.56
C PRO A 30 -36.43 -15.71 -0.99
N ASN A 31 -37.34 -16.69 -1.04
CA ASN A 31 -37.03 -18.10 -0.84
C ASN A 31 -35.77 -18.45 -1.66
N GLU A 32 -34.71 -18.89 -0.97
CA GLU A 32 -33.39 -19.33 -1.50
C GLU A 32 -32.91 -18.68 -2.80
N VAL A 33 -31.89 -17.82 -2.70
CA VAL A 33 -31.13 -17.34 -3.87
C VAL A 33 -30.66 -18.53 -4.72
N ASP A 34 -31.04 -18.53 -5.99
CA ASP A 34 -30.70 -19.59 -6.94
C ASP A 34 -29.21 -19.56 -7.28
N ILE A 35 -28.47 -20.51 -6.72
CA ILE A 35 -27.04 -20.70 -6.95
C ILE A 35 -26.75 -21.69 -8.07
N ARG A 36 -27.75 -22.06 -8.88
CA ARG A 36 -27.53 -22.97 -10.00
C ARG A 36 -26.76 -22.26 -11.10
N GLY A 37 -25.75 -22.94 -11.60
CA GLY A 37 -24.87 -22.49 -12.67
C GLY A 37 -24.98 -23.34 -13.91
N VAL A 38 -24.08 -23.09 -14.86
CA VAL A 38 -23.92 -23.89 -16.08
C VAL A 38 -22.64 -24.72 -16.02
N THR A 39 -22.63 -25.88 -16.67
CA THR A 39 -21.40 -26.66 -16.84
C THR A 39 -20.45 -25.97 -17.81
N VAL A 40 -19.14 -26.15 -17.62
CA VAL A 40 -18.13 -25.67 -18.57
C VAL A 40 -18.27 -26.38 -19.92
N SER A 41 -18.71 -27.63 -19.94
CA SER A 41 -19.04 -28.36 -21.18
C SER A 41 -20.16 -27.68 -21.97
N PHE A 42 -21.22 -27.22 -21.30
CA PHE A 42 -22.27 -26.42 -21.92
C PHE A 42 -21.70 -25.11 -22.47
N LEU A 43 -20.83 -24.44 -21.71
CA LEU A 43 -20.24 -23.16 -22.13
C LEU A 43 -19.42 -23.32 -23.41
N ARG A 44 -18.68 -24.43 -23.57
CA ARG A 44 -17.98 -24.76 -24.83
C ARG A 44 -18.96 -24.94 -25.98
N THR A 45 -20.02 -25.73 -25.77
CA THR A 45 -21.06 -25.92 -26.79
C THR A 45 -21.71 -24.59 -27.18
N PHE A 46 -22.01 -23.73 -26.21
CA PHE A 46 -22.56 -22.40 -26.43
C PHE A 46 -21.62 -21.53 -27.28
N VAL A 47 -20.30 -21.56 -27.02
CA VAL A 47 -19.32 -20.84 -27.84
C VAL A 47 -19.32 -21.36 -29.28
N GLU A 48 -19.26 -22.68 -29.48
CA GLU A 48 -19.25 -23.26 -30.83
C GLU A 48 -20.54 -22.98 -31.61
N GLU A 49 -21.72 -23.08 -30.97
CA GLU A 49 -23.02 -22.78 -31.58
C GLU A 49 -23.14 -21.32 -32.03
N ASN A 50 -22.44 -20.39 -31.38
CA ASN A 50 -22.54 -18.95 -31.65
C ASN A 50 -21.22 -18.35 -32.21
N ARG A 51 -20.27 -19.19 -32.62
CA ARG A 51 -18.90 -18.77 -32.95
C ARG A 51 -18.81 -17.65 -33.99
N LEU A 52 -19.74 -17.62 -34.95
CA LEU A 52 -19.76 -16.63 -36.03
C LEU A 52 -20.07 -15.20 -35.57
N CYS A 53 -20.77 -15.01 -34.44
CA CYS A 53 -21.11 -13.67 -33.95
C CYS A 53 -20.27 -13.24 -32.74
N LEU A 54 -19.69 -14.17 -31.97
CA LEU A 54 -19.04 -13.87 -30.69
C LEU A 54 -17.71 -13.09 -30.78
N THR A 55 -17.05 -13.03 -31.94
CA THR A 55 -15.65 -12.55 -32.10
C THR A 55 -15.38 -11.17 -31.47
N ASP A 56 -16.32 -10.23 -31.60
CA ASP A 56 -16.16 -8.86 -31.11
C ASP A 56 -17.24 -8.44 -30.11
N MET A 57 -17.98 -9.40 -29.59
CA MET A 57 -19.04 -9.14 -28.63
C MET A 57 -18.49 -9.01 -27.21
N SER A 58 -18.87 -7.94 -26.52
CA SER A 58 -18.73 -7.86 -25.07
C SER A 58 -19.70 -8.82 -24.39
N THR A 59 -19.50 -9.11 -23.10
CA THR A 59 -20.47 -9.90 -22.34
C THR A 59 -21.85 -9.19 -22.29
N ALA A 60 -21.88 -7.85 -22.28
CA ALA A 60 -23.11 -7.07 -22.42
C ALA A 60 -23.81 -7.29 -23.77
N ASP A 61 -23.04 -7.37 -24.86
CA ASP A 61 -23.58 -7.66 -26.19
C ASP A 61 -24.16 -9.07 -26.23
N VAL A 62 -23.47 -10.08 -25.68
CA VAL A 62 -23.97 -11.46 -25.61
C VAL A 62 -25.26 -11.54 -24.81
N CYS A 63 -25.30 -10.88 -23.66
CA CYS A 63 -26.51 -10.78 -22.85
C CYS A 63 -27.68 -10.16 -23.64
N SER A 64 -27.47 -9.03 -24.30
CA SER A 64 -28.53 -8.28 -24.99
C SER A 64 -29.01 -8.91 -26.28
N THR A 65 -28.12 -9.54 -27.06
CA THR A 65 -28.41 -10.03 -28.42
C THR A 65 -28.66 -11.52 -28.52
N ILE A 66 -28.19 -12.32 -27.56
CA ILE A 66 -28.35 -13.78 -27.57
C ILE A 66 -29.20 -14.23 -26.37
N ILE A 67 -28.79 -13.89 -25.16
CA ILE A 67 -29.43 -14.42 -23.94
C ILE A 67 -30.84 -13.86 -23.77
N LYS A 68 -31.00 -12.53 -23.74
CA LYS A 68 -32.31 -11.89 -23.55
C LYS A 68 -33.34 -12.35 -24.59
N PRO A 69 -33.04 -12.40 -25.91
CA PRO A 69 -33.99 -12.92 -26.89
C PRO A 69 -34.40 -14.37 -26.64
N ARG A 70 -33.47 -15.25 -26.24
CA ARG A 70 -33.76 -16.67 -25.96
C ARG A 70 -34.62 -16.88 -24.71
N THR A 71 -34.54 -15.98 -23.72
CA THR A 71 -35.31 -16.07 -22.47
C THR A 71 -36.53 -15.15 -22.42
N ALA A 72 -36.77 -14.33 -23.46
CA ALA A 72 -37.78 -13.28 -23.48
C ALA A 72 -39.23 -13.78 -23.26
N SER A 73 -39.58 -14.91 -23.85
CA SER A 73 -40.93 -15.48 -23.74
C SER A 73 -41.29 -15.89 -22.31
N ASN A 74 -40.28 -16.25 -21.51
CA ASN A 74 -40.46 -16.84 -20.19
C ASN A 74 -40.05 -15.88 -19.06
N ARG A 75 -39.22 -14.87 -19.35
CA ARG A 75 -38.66 -13.91 -18.37
C ARG A 75 -38.00 -14.62 -17.17
N ILE A 76 -37.10 -15.55 -17.49
CA ILE A 76 -36.36 -16.40 -16.56
C ILE A 76 -34.85 -16.32 -16.85
N SER A 77 -34.04 -16.83 -15.93
CA SER A 77 -32.61 -17.06 -16.19
C SER A 77 -32.41 -18.11 -17.31
N TYR A 78 -31.24 -18.09 -17.93
CA TYR A 78 -30.92 -19.08 -18.96
C TYR A 78 -30.75 -20.49 -18.37
N VAL A 79 -30.22 -20.58 -17.15
CA VAL A 79 -30.15 -21.83 -16.36
C VAL A 79 -31.53 -22.45 -16.19
N GLU A 80 -32.53 -21.65 -15.78
CA GLU A 80 -33.91 -22.13 -15.62
C GLU A 80 -34.52 -22.57 -16.97
N LEU A 81 -34.19 -21.87 -18.07
CA LEU A 81 -34.62 -22.27 -19.41
C LEU A 81 -34.04 -23.64 -19.81
N LEU A 82 -32.76 -23.90 -19.53
CA LEU A 82 -32.12 -25.19 -19.82
C LEU A 82 -32.79 -26.33 -19.06
N GLN A 83 -33.19 -26.12 -17.81
CA GLN A 83 -33.88 -27.13 -17.03
C GLN A 83 -35.28 -27.44 -17.57
N ARG A 84 -36.06 -26.40 -17.88
CA ARG A 84 -37.41 -26.56 -18.44
C ARG A 84 -37.42 -27.23 -19.81
N THR A 85 -36.33 -27.09 -20.57
CA THR A 85 -36.16 -27.70 -21.89
C THR A 85 -35.51 -29.09 -21.84
N GLY A 86 -35.34 -29.67 -20.66
CA GLY A 86 -34.80 -31.03 -20.47
C GLY A 86 -33.28 -31.13 -20.59
N LYS A 87 -32.57 -30.01 -20.70
CA LYS A 87 -31.10 -29.95 -20.71
C LYS A 87 -30.52 -29.86 -19.29
N THR A 88 -31.07 -30.65 -18.37
CA THR A 88 -30.71 -30.60 -16.94
C THR A 88 -29.24 -30.96 -16.70
N ALA A 89 -28.64 -31.82 -17.53
CA ALA A 89 -27.22 -32.17 -17.47
C ALA A 89 -26.26 -30.99 -17.73
N CYS A 90 -26.75 -29.88 -18.29
CA CYS A 90 -25.98 -28.66 -18.52
C CYS A 90 -25.98 -27.71 -17.31
N THR A 91 -26.69 -28.05 -16.23
CA THR A 91 -26.89 -27.18 -15.07
C THR A 91 -26.73 -27.94 -13.77
N GLY A 92 -26.41 -27.24 -12.68
CA GLY A 92 -26.40 -27.82 -11.34
C GLY A 92 -25.98 -26.78 -10.31
N GLU A 93 -25.74 -27.20 -9.08
CA GLU A 93 -25.25 -26.31 -8.02
C GLU A 93 -23.83 -25.82 -8.35
N ALA A 94 -23.65 -24.50 -8.37
CA ALA A 94 -22.37 -23.91 -8.75
C ALA A 94 -21.30 -24.13 -7.68
N LYS A 95 -20.09 -24.43 -8.14
CA LYS A 95 -18.89 -24.62 -7.31
C LYS A 95 -17.96 -23.40 -7.31
N TRP A 96 -18.12 -22.52 -8.30
CA TRP A 96 -17.35 -21.29 -8.44
C TRP A 96 -18.27 -20.14 -8.87
N PHE A 97 -18.13 -19.00 -8.21
CA PHE A 97 -18.70 -17.73 -8.66
C PHE A 97 -17.74 -17.08 -9.66
N VAL A 98 -18.24 -16.54 -10.77
CA VAL A 98 -17.42 -15.88 -11.79
C VAL A 98 -17.67 -14.37 -11.78
N SER A 99 -16.69 -13.61 -11.30
CA SER A 99 -16.66 -12.14 -11.38
C SER A 99 -15.94 -11.70 -12.66
N HIS A 100 -16.55 -10.79 -13.41
CA HIS A 100 -15.96 -10.17 -14.59
C HIS A 100 -16.65 -8.83 -14.90
N ALA A 101 -16.02 -7.98 -15.72
CA ALA A 101 -16.68 -6.76 -16.20
C ALA A 101 -17.45 -7.03 -17.51
N TRP A 102 -18.70 -6.56 -17.57
CA TRP A 102 -19.56 -6.76 -18.74
C TRP A 102 -19.06 -6.14 -20.04
N ALA A 103 -18.20 -5.12 -19.93
CA ALA A 103 -17.56 -4.46 -21.07
C ALA A 103 -16.46 -5.32 -21.71
N CYS A 104 -16.00 -6.38 -21.04
CA CYS A 104 -14.97 -7.27 -21.56
C CYS A 104 -15.48 -8.12 -22.72
N LYS A 105 -14.59 -8.48 -23.64
CA LYS A 105 -14.90 -9.44 -24.71
C LYS A 105 -15.32 -10.78 -24.09
N PHE A 106 -16.48 -11.28 -24.49
CA PHE A 106 -17.05 -12.51 -23.95
C PHE A 106 -16.11 -13.71 -24.18
N LEU A 107 -15.50 -13.81 -25.36
CA LEU A 107 -14.56 -14.88 -25.69
C LEU A 107 -13.35 -14.88 -24.75
N SER A 108 -12.80 -13.71 -24.43
CA SER A 108 -11.67 -13.61 -23.51
C SER A 108 -12.02 -14.09 -22.10
N VAL A 109 -13.25 -13.83 -21.63
CA VAL A 109 -13.74 -14.34 -20.34
C VAL A 109 -13.85 -15.86 -20.34
N VAL A 110 -14.52 -16.45 -21.33
CA VAL A 110 -14.74 -17.91 -21.37
C VAL A 110 -13.48 -18.69 -21.69
N GLU A 111 -12.57 -18.16 -22.51
CA GLU A 111 -11.24 -18.75 -22.74
C GLU A 111 -10.40 -18.80 -21.45
N THR A 112 -10.52 -17.77 -20.61
CA THR A 112 -9.86 -17.76 -19.29
C THR A 112 -10.39 -18.89 -18.40
N ILE A 113 -11.71 -19.10 -18.38
CA ILE A 113 -12.37 -20.20 -17.65
C ILE A 113 -11.89 -21.55 -18.19
N PHE A 114 -11.88 -21.71 -19.52
CA PHE A 114 -11.44 -22.95 -20.16
C PHE A 114 -9.98 -23.29 -19.85
N GLN A 115 -9.10 -22.28 -19.84
CA GLN A 115 -7.70 -22.48 -19.50
C GLN A 115 -7.55 -22.86 -18.02
N LYS A 116 -8.29 -22.21 -17.11
CA LYS A 116 -8.29 -22.55 -15.68
C LYS A 116 -8.72 -24.00 -15.42
N CYS A 117 -9.80 -24.45 -16.05
CA CYS A 117 -10.23 -25.85 -15.94
C CYS A 117 -9.16 -26.82 -16.45
N LYS A 118 -8.49 -26.48 -17.56
CA LYS A 118 -7.41 -27.29 -18.12
C LYS A 118 -6.19 -27.36 -17.19
N ASP A 119 -5.77 -26.23 -16.63
CA ASP A 119 -4.58 -26.14 -15.76
C ASP A 119 -4.75 -26.92 -14.46
N GLU A 120 -5.98 -26.98 -13.93
CA GLU A 120 -6.31 -27.75 -12.72
C GLU A 120 -6.81 -29.18 -12.99
N GLY A 121 -6.94 -29.58 -14.27
CA GLY A 121 -7.48 -30.89 -14.63
C GLY A 121 -8.93 -31.11 -14.20
N LEU A 122 -9.75 -30.05 -14.19
CA LEU A 122 -11.17 -30.12 -13.86
C LEU A 122 -11.96 -30.77 -15.01
N ASP A 123 -12.88 -31.68 -14.69
CA ASP A 123 -13.84 -32.22 -15.66
C ASP A 123 -14.87 -31.16 -16.04
N ASP A 124 -14.86 -30.73 -17.30
CA ASP A 124 -15.78 -29.72 -17.85
C ASP A 124 -17.27 -30.06 -17.63
N SER A 125 -17.63 -31.35 -17.54
CA SER A 125 -19.00 -31.79 -17.31
C SER A 125 -19.42 -31.71 -15.84
N ALA A 126 -18.45 -31.74 -14.92
CA ALA A 126 -18.66 -31.63 -13.48
C ALA A 126 -18.28 -30.26 -12.90
N CYS A 127 -17.60 -29.42 -13.70
CA CYS A 127 -17.26 -28.05 -13.37
C CYS A 127 -18.45 -27.14 -13.66
N ILE A 128 -19.12 -26.69 -12.59
CA ILE A 128 -20.33 -25.87 -12.68
C ILE A 128 -20.00 -24.48 -12.14
N ILE A 129 -20.21 -23.47 -12.98
CA ILE A 129 -19.91 -22.07 -12.67
C ILE A 129 -21.19 -21.26 -12.56
N TRP A 130 -21.25 -20.40 -11.56
CA TRP A 130 -22.24 -19.35 -11.49
C TRP A 130 -21.72 -18.16 -12.29
N PHE A 131 -22.29 -17.98 -13.47
CA PHE A 131 -21.96 -16.90 -14.40
C PHE A 131 -23.22 -16.08 -14.61
N ASP A 132 -23.20 -14.84 -14.14
CA ASP A 132 -24.35 -13.94 -14.00
C ASP A 132 -25.24 -13.84 -15.25
N ILE A 133 -24.65 -13.75 -16.45
CA ILE A 133 -25.42 -13.67 -17.70
C ILE A 133 -26.30 -14.88 -17.95
N PHE A 134 -25.95 -16.05 -17.41
CA PHE A 134 -26.73 -17.28 -17.54
C PHE A 134 -27.58 -17.57 -16.30
N SER A 135 -27.06 -17.22 -15.13
CA SER A 135 -27.59 -17.66 -13.83
C SER A 135 -28.65 -16.71 -13.27
N VAL A 136 -28.64 -15.45 -13.70
CA VAL A 136 -29.61 -14.42 -13.25
C VAL A 136 -30.64 -14.11 -14.34
N ASP A 137 -31.86 -13.74 -13.92
CA ASP A 137 -32.87 -13.20 -14.83
C ASP A 137 -32.45 -11.82 -15.37
N GLN A 138 -32.31 -11.74 -16.69
CA GLN A 138 -31.87 -10.54 -17.42
C GLN A 138 -33.02 -9.60 -17.82
N HIS A 139 -34.28 -9.97 -17.53
CA HIS A 139 -35.49 -9.23 -17.93
C HIS A 139 -36.07 -8.35 -16.83
N SER A 140 -35.66 -8.57 -15.58
CA SER A 140 -36.08 -7.80 -14.42
C SER A 140 -35.55 -6.37 -14.48
N GLY A 141 -36.24 -5.52 -15.25
CA GLY A 141 -35.91 -4.09 -15.43
C GLY A 141 -36.10 -3.23 -14.17
N ILE A 142 -36.72 -3.78 -13.13
CA ILE A 142 -37.04 -3.11 -11.86
C ILE A 142 -36.98 -4.15 -10.74
N GLN A 143 -35.80 -4.64 -10.40
CA GLN A 143 -35.60 -5.13 -9.04
C GLN A 143 -34.96 -3.99 -8.26
N HIS A 144 -35.45 -3.73 -7.05
CA HIS A 144 -34.77 -2.82 -6.13
C HIS A 144 -33.32 -3.27 -6.00
N PHE A 145 -32.39 -2.33 -5.96
CA PHE A 145 -30.97 -2.60 -5.81
C PHE A 145 -30.69 -3.64 -4.71
N ASP A 146 -31.46 -3.59 -3.61
CA ASP A 146 -31.38 -4.53 -2.50
C ASP A 146 -31.59 -5.99 -2.93
N HIS A 147 -32.49 -6.28 -3.87
CA HIS A 147 -32.69 -7.65 -4.37
C HIS A 147 -31.47 -8.15 -5.14
N TRP A 148 -30.85 -7.31 -5.97
CA TRP A 148 -29.63 -7.67 -6.71
C TRP A 148 -28.43 -7.82 -5.77
N ALA A 149 -28.24 -6.84 -4.89
CA ALA A 149 -27.17 -6.85 -3.90
C ALA A 149 -27.25 -8.09 -3.00
N ILE A 150 -28.43 -8.39 -2.45
CA ILE A 150 -28.67 -9.59 -1.63
C ILE A 150 -28.44 -10.87 -2.45
N SER A 151 -28.94 -10.94 -3.69
CA SER A 151 -28.76 -12.13 -4.53
C SER A 151 -27.29 -12.41 -4.83
N PHE A 152 -26.51 -11.39 -5.18
CA PHE A 152 -25.08 -11.57 -5.43
C PHE A 152 -24.32 -11.91 -4.14
N GLN A 153 -24.58 -11.19 -3.05
CA GLN A 153 -23.93 -11.45 -1.77
C GLN A 153 -24.21 -12.87 -1.26
N GLU A 154 -25.45 -13.32 -1.32
CA GLU A 154 -25.83 -14.66 -0.87
C GLU A 154 -25.31 -15.75 -1.82
N ALA A 155 -25.32 -15.52 -3.14
CA ALA A 155 -24.73 -16.47 -4.08
C ALA A 155 -23.22 -16.64 -3.82
N ILE A 156 -22.49 -15.52 -3.68
CA ILE A 156 -21.06 -15.53 -3.32
C ILE A 156 -20.84 -16.28 -2.01
N ARG A 157 -21.63 -15.99 -0.97
CA ARG A 157 -21.54 -16.64 0.34
C ARG A 157 -21.79 -18.15 0.29
N ARG A 158 -22.86 -18.57 -0.39
CA ARG A 158 -23.25 -19.98 -0.49
C ARG A 158 -22.29 -20.81 -1.34
N ILE A 159 -21.79 -20.25 -2.45
CA ILE A 159 -20.83 -20.93 -3.32
C ILE A 159 -19.47 -21.04 -2.60
N GLY A 160 -19.07 -20.00 -1.87
CA GLY A 160 -17.90 -20.04 -0.99
C GLY A 160 -16.55 -20.08 -1.71
N LYS A 161 -16.50 -19.90 -3.03
CA LYS A 161 -15.28 -19.70 -3.84
C LYS A 161 -15.57 -18.86 -5.08
N ALA A 162 -14.59 -18.07 -5.52
CA ALA A 162 -14.73 -17.25 -6.72
C ALA A 162 -13.52 -17.24 -7.65
N TRP A 163 -13.79 -17.09 -8.94
CA TRP A 163 -12.83 -16.72 -9.97
C TRP A 163 -13.09 -15.28 -10.39
N ILE A 164 -12.04 -14.45 -10.35
CA ILE A 164 -12.11 -13.04 -10.71
C ILE A 164 -11.30 -12.83 -11.98
N ILE A 165 -11.96 -12.48 -13.08
CA ILE A 165 -11.34 -12.41 -14.39
C ILE A 165 -10.99 -10.95 -14.72
N PHE A 166 -9.69 -10.67 -14.85
CA PHE A 166 -9.16 -9.32 -15.10
C PHE A 166 -8.89 -9.10 -16.58
N ILE A 167 -9.73 -8.28 -17.23
CA ILE A 167 -9.59 -7.94 -18.66
C ILE A 167 -9.90 -6.46 -18.88
N PRO A 168 -9.04 -5.69 -19.58
CA PRO A 168 -7.62 -5.97 -19.77
C PRO A 168 -6.88 -5.86 -18.43
N TYR A 169 -5.66 -6.39 -18.36
CA TYR A 169 -4.83 -6.48 -17.16
C TYR A 169 -4.98 -5.23 -16.27
N PHE A 170 -5.63 -5.44 -15.12
CA PHE A 170 -6.04 -4.52 -14.05
C PHE A 170 -6.95 -3.30 -14.38
N ALA A 171 -6.92 -2.71 -15.58
CA ALA A 171 -7.48 -1.36 -15.80
C ALA A 171 -9.01 -1.27 -15.65
N VAL A 172 -9.74 -2.20 -16.27
CA VAL A 172 -11.21 -2.11 -16.29
C VAL A 172 -11.82 -2.64 -15.00
N TRP A 173 -11.22 -3.65 -14.36
CA TRP A 173 -11.83 -4.29 -13.19
C TRP A 173 -11.74 -3.39 -11.94
N LEU A 174 -10.60 -2.73 -11.72
CA LEU A 174 -10.36 -1.88 -10.54
C LEU A 174 -11.18 -0.58 -10.52
N GLU A 175 -11.75 -0.18 -11.65
CA GLU A 175 -12.55 1.04 -11.77
C GLU A 175 -14.06 0.77 -11.70
N ARG A 176 -14.49 -0.46 -11.38
CA ARG A 176 -15.90 -0.88 -11.47
C ARG A 176 -16.51 -1.12 -10.11
N ALA A 177 -17.56 -0.34 -9.80
CA ALA A 177 -18.23 -0.40 -8.50
C ALA A 177 -18.76 -1.80 -8.18
N TRP A 178 -19.36 -2.48 -9.17
CA TRP A 178 -19.87 -3.85 -8.99
C TRP A 178 -18.78 -4.89 -8.72
N CYS A 179 -17.63 -4.79 -9.40
CA CYS A 179 -16.49 -5.69 -9.19
C CYS A 179 -15.90 -5.53 -7.78
N LEU A 180 -15.77 -4.29 -7.32
CA LEU A 180 -15.32 -4.01 -5.96
C LEU A 180 -16.39 -4.37 -4.91
N PHE A 181 -17.68 -4.27 -5.26
CA PHE A 181 -18.79 -4.74 -4.43
C PHE A 181 -18.77 -6.27 -4.25
N GLU A 182 -18.43 -7.03 -5.30
CA GLU A 182 -18.26 -8.48 -5.21
C GLU A 182 -17.10 -8.85 -4.29
N LEU A 183 -15.96 -8.12 -4.35
CA LEU A 183 -14.89 -8.30 -3.36
C LEU A 183 -15.36 -7.97 -1.95
N TYR A 184 -16.14 -6.90 -1.77
CA TYR A 184 -16.77 -6.59 -0.50
C TYR A 184 -17.65 -7.75 0.00
N ALA A 185 -18.48 -8.33 -0.86
CA ALA A 185 -19.31 -9.48 -0.52
C ALA A 185 -18.47 -10.71 -0.13
N MET A 186 -17.29 -10.89 -0.74
CA MET A 186 -16.36 -11.96 -0.40
C MET A 186 -15.69 -11.78 0.96
N VAL A 187 -15.68 -10.57 1.52
CA VAL A 187 -14.92 -10.27 2.75
C VAL A 187 -15.82 -9.89 3.92
N GLU A 188 -17.05 -9.49 3.64
CA GLU A 188 -18.09 -9.27 4.62
C GLU A 188 -18.61 -10.62 5.17
N GLY A 189 -18.25 -10.93 6.43
CA GLY A 189 -18.74 -12.12 7.13
C GLY A 189 -17.78 -13.32 7.15
N GLY A 190 -16.59 -13.17 6.55
CA GLY A 190 -15.53 -14.19 6.51
C GLY A 190 -14.90 -14.23 5.11
N ILE A 191 -13.57 -14.24 5.03
CA ILE A 191 -12.87 -14.17 3.73
C ILE A 191 -13.17 -15.44 2.93
N ILE A 192 -13.93 -15.27 1.86
CA ILE A 192 -14.20 -16.28 0.85
C ILE A 192 -12.96 -16.38 -0.04
N PRO A 193 -12.38 -17.58 -0.24
CA PRO A 193 -11.25 -17.76 -1.13
C PRO A 193 -11.61 -17.37 -2.56
N PHE A 194 -10.77 -16.55 -3.18
CA PHE A 194 -10.90 -16.20 -4.59
C PHE A 194 -9.55 -16.25 -5.30
N GLU A 195 -9.59 -16.47 -6.60
CA GLU A 195 -8.42 -16.49 -7.47
C GLU A 195 -8.60 -15.47 -8.58
N ILE A 196 -7.57 -14.65 -8.80
CA ILE A 196 -7.53 -13.70 -9.92
C ILE A 196 -6.93 -14.40 -11.13
N LEU A 197 -7.65 -14.37 -12.24
CA LEU A 197 -7.31 -15.03 -13.50
C LEU A 197 -7.06 -13.98 -14.59
N LEU A 198 -6.00 -14.21 -15.36
CA LEU A 198 -5.67 -13.42 -16.54
C LEU A 198 -5.98 -14.21 -17.83
N PRO A 199 -6.52 -13.55 -18.86
CA PRO A 199 -6.69 -14.16 -20.17
C PRO A 199 -5.37 -14.68 -20.74
N PRO A 200 -5.35 -15.87 -21.37
CA PRO A 200 -4.15 -16.42 -22.00
C PRO A 200 -3.47 -15.43 -22.95
N ALA A 201 -4.24 -14.64 -23.70
CA ALA A 201 -3.72 -13.65 -24.63
C ALA A 201 -2.99 -12.46 -23.97
N GLU A 202 -3.19 -12.25 -22.66
CA GLU A 202 -2.58 -11.14 -21.92
C GLU A 202 -1.45 -11.59 -20.98
N GLN A 203 -1.25 -12.90 -20.78
CA GLN A 203 -0.24 -13.44 -19.87
C GLN A 203 1.17 -12.96 -20.23
N ASP A 204 1.54 -13.00 -21.51
CA ASP A 204 2.86 -12.55 -21.97
C ASP A 204 3.07 -11.05 -21.76
N ALA A 205 2.06 -10.24 -22.09
CA ALA A 205 2.12 -8.78 -21.90
C ALA A 205 2.24 -8.43 -20.41
N PHE A 206 1.54 -9.17 -19.56
CA PHE A 206 1.61 -9.02 -18.11
C PHE A 206 2.96 -9.44 -17.53
N ALA A 207 3.52 -10.57 -17.97
CA ALA A 207 4.85 -11.00 -17.57
C ALA A 207 5.91 -9.95 -17.95
N GLN A 208 5.85 -9.41 -19.18
CA GLN A 208 6.72 -8.31 -19.60
C GLN A 208 6.50 -7.04 -18.78
N TYR A 209 5.27 -6.73 -18.40
CA TYR A 209 4.98 -5.61 -17.52
C TYR A 209 5.66 -5.77 -16.15
N LEU A 210 5.62 -6.97 -15.55
CA LEU A 210 6.31 -7.26 -14.28
C LEU A 210 7.83 -7.17 -14.41
N ILE A 211 8.42 -7.71 -15.48
CA ILE A 211 9.86 -7.70 -15.71
C ILE A 211 10.39 -6.27 -15.91
N ASN A 212 9.64 -5.43 -16.62
CA ASN A 212 10.05 -4.06 -16.95
C ASN A 212 9.82 -3.05 -15.81
N GLY A 213 9.61 -3.52 -14.57
CA GLY A 213 9.40 -2.65 -13.42
C GLY A 213 8.07 -1.91 -13.50
N GLY A 214 7.04 -2.58 -14.04
CA GLY A 214 5.69 -2.07 -14.13
C GLY A 214 5.28 -1.36 -12.84
N LYS A 215 4.62 -0.22 -12.99
CA LYS A 215 4.18 0.64 -11.89
C LYS A 215 2.98 0.03 -11.15
N VAL A 216 3.17 -1.18 -10.62
CA VAL A 216 2.16 -1.96 -9.89
C VAL A 216 1.64 -1.13 -8.71
N GLU A 217 2.54 -0.46 -8.00
CA GLU A 217 2.18 0.44 -6.90
C GLU A 217 1.35 1.65 -7.36
N ASP A 218 1.68 2.24 -8.51
CA ASP A 218 0.88 3.34 -9.06
C ASP A 218 -0.51 2.85 -9.49
N ALA A 219 -0.64 1.60 -9.95
CA ALA A 219 -1.93 1.01 -10.29
C ALA A 219 -2.77 0.72 -9.02
N ILE A 220 -2.15 0.15 -8.00
CA ILE A 220 -2.80 -0.20 -6.73
C ILE A 220 -3.19 1.04 -5.93
N SER A 221 -2.36 2.08 -5.92
CA SER A 221 -2.65 3.34 -5.20
C SER A 221 -3.80 4.14 -5.79
N LYS A 222 -4.18 3.88 -7.04
CA LYS A 222 -5.35 4.48 -7.69
C LYS A 222 -6.66 3.78 -7.33
N ILE A 223 -6.63 2.67 -6.59
CA ILE A 223 -7.84 1.97 -6.18
C ILE A 223 -8.55 2.81 -5.14
N ASP A 224 -9.67 3.42 -5.55
CA ASP A 224 -10.60 4.06 -4.66
C ASP A 224 -12.03 3.67 -5.04
N ILE A 225 -12.67 2.86 -4.19
CA ILE A 225 -14.06 2.45 -4.35
C ILE A 225 -15.01 3.65 -4.59
N ARG A 226 -14.72 4.82 -4.01
CA ARG A 226 -15.56 6.01 -4.14
C ARG A 226 -15.60 6.53 -5.58
N GLU A 227 -14.50 6.33 -6.31
CA GLU A 227 -14.32 6.74 -7.70
C GLU A 227 -14.74 5.64 -8.69
N ALA A 228 -15.03 4.43 -8.19
CA ALA A 228 -15.42 3.30 -9.02
C ALA A 228 -16.81 3.51 -9.64
N ARG A 229 -16.94 3.16 -10.92
CA ARG A 229 -18.10 3.49 -11.75
C ARG A 229 -19.01 2.28 -11.98
N ALA A 230 -20.32 2.51 -11.93
CA ALA A 230 -21.31 1.57 -12.45
C ALA A 230 -21.93 2.10 -13.75
N TYR A 231 -22.60 1.24 -14.52
CA TYR A 231 -23.35 1.69 -15.71
C TYR A 231 -24.54 2.58 -15.32
N LYS A 232 -25.21 2.26 -14.21
CA LYS A 232 -26.27 3.09 -13.62
C LYS A 232 -25.73 3.85 -12.42
N GLN A 233 -25.90 5.18 -12.41
CA GLN A 233 -25.46 6.01 -11.28
C GLN A 233 -26.12 5.59 -9.96
N SER A 234 -27.40 5.21 -10.00
CA SER A 234 -28.12 4.71 -8.82
C SER A 234 -27.45 3.49 -8.17
N ASP A 235 -26.87 2.60 -8.97
CA ASP A 235 -26.19 1.41 -8.44
C ASP A 235 -24.89 1.80 -7.74
N GLN A 236 -24.12 2.73 -8.33
CA GLN A 236 -22.91 3.26 -7.71
C GLN A 236 -23.23 3.95 -6.38
N ASP A 237 -24.25 4.80 -6.35
CA ASP A 237 -24.66 5.52 -5.13
C ASP A 237 -25.11 4.56 -4.02
N ASN A 238 -25.83 3.49 -4.39
CA ASN A 238 -26.28 2.47 -3.43
C ASN A 238 -25.12 1.60 -2.93
N ILE A 239 -24.20 1.17 -3.81
CA ILE A 239 -22.97 0.44 -3.41
C ILE A 239 -22.16 1.27 -2.41
N ASN A 240 -21.91 2.54 -2.73
CA ASN A 240 -21.19 3.45 -1.84
C ASN A 240 -21.89 3.62 -0.49
N ARG A 241 -23.23 3.71 -0.48
CA ARG A 241 -24.01 3.78 0.76
C ARG A 241 -23.86 2.51 1.61
N ILE A 242 -23.97 1.33 1.01
CA ILE A 242 -23.82 0.05 1.72
C ILE A 242 -22.41 -0.07 2.31
N VAL A 243 -21.38 0.17 1.49
CA VAL A 243 -19.99 0.09 1.92
C VAL A 243 -19.70 1.09 3.05
N ALA A 244 -20.25 2.31 2.98
CA ALA A 244 -20.13 3.29 4.04
C ALA A 244 -20.78 2.84 5.35
N ALA A 245 -21.94 2.18 5.28
CA ALA A 245 -22.70 1.73 6.44
C ALA A 245 -22.14 0.45 7.09
N SER A 246 -21.33 -0.34 6.38
CA SER A 246 -20.79 -1.62 6.84
C SER A 246 -19.29 -1.55 7.19
N VAL A 247 -18.42 -2.02 6.30
CA VAL A 247 -16.97 -2.15 6.50
C VAL A 247 -16.23 -0.81 6.40
N GLY A 248 -16.82 0.17 5.70
CA GLY A 248 -16.23 1.45 5.39
C GLY A 248 -15.26 1.39 4.19
N HIS A 249 -15.28 2.45 3.36
CA HIS A 249 -14.47 2.53 2.14
C HIS A 249 -12.96 2.33 2.40
N GLY A 250 -12.42 2.89 3.48
CA GLY A 250 -10.99 2.79 3.79
C GLY A 250 -10.54 1.36 4.02
N LYS A 251 -11.33 0.58 4.77
CA LYS A 251 -11.01 -0.83 5.05
C LYS A 251 -11.24 -1.72 3.82
N LEU A 252 -12.25 -1.42 3.00
CA LEU A 252 -12.43 -2.12 1.72
C LEU A 252 -11.26 -1.85 0.76
N ASN A 253 -10.82 -0.60 0.62
CA ASN A 253 -9.65 -0.26 -0.20
C ASN A 253 -8.39 -0.96 0.33
N GLU A 254 -8.15 -0.98 1.64
CA GLU A 254 -7.03 -1.72 2.25
C GLU A 254 -7.08 -3.20 1.91
N LEU A 255 -8.27 -3.80 1.94
CA LEU A 255 -8.45 -5.21 1.61
C LEU A 255 -8.17 -5.49 0.13
N VAL A 256 -8.80 -4.74 -0.78
CA VAL A 256 -8.60 -4.92 -2.23
C VAL A 256 -7.14 -4.73 -2.57
N THR A 257 -6.52 -3.66 -2.09
CA THR A 257 -5.10 -3.38 -2.36
C THR A 257 -4.19 -4.48 -1.79
N THR A 258 -4.51 -5.05 -0.63
CA THR A 258 -3.76 -6.17 -0.04
C THR A 258 -3.82 -7.42 -0.88
N GLU A 259 -5.02 -7.84 -1.30
CA GLU A 259 -5.17 -9.05 -2.11
C GLU A 259 -4.57 -8.87 -3.51
N MET A 260 -4.67 -7.68 -4.10
CA MET A 260 -3.98 -7.32 -5.33
C MET A 260 -2.46 -7.49 -5.19
N ARG A 261 -1.86 -6.95 -4.12
CA ARG A 261 -0.42 -7.08 -3.86
C ARG A 261 0.01 -8.54 -3.77
N LYS A 262 -0.75 -9.37 -3.03
CA LYS A 262 -0.47 -10.80 -2.90
C LYS A 262 -0.52 -11.52 -4.26
N TRP A 263 -1.53 -11.22 -5.07
CA TRP A 263 -1.67 -11.82 -6.38
C TRP A 263 -0.55 -11.41 -7.35
N PHE A 264 -0.19 -10.11 -7.38
CA PHE A 264 0.94 -9.65 -8.19
C PHE A 264 2.24 -10.35 -7.78
N LEU A 265 2.48 -10.51 -6.47
CA LEU A 265 3.63 -11.23 -5.95
C LEU A 265 3.64 -12.69 -6.40
N SER A 266 2.53 -13.40 -6.20
CA SER A 266 2.41 -14.80 -6.62
C SER A 266 2.61 -14.96 -8.13
N SER A 267 2.13 -14.01 -8.92
CA SER A 267 2.32 -14.02 -10.36
C SER A 267 3.79 -13.80 -10.75
N ALA A 268 4.48 -12.85 -10.10
CA ALA A 268 5.90 -12.63 -10.31
C ALA A 268 6.75 -13.85 -9.90
N GLU A 269 6.39 -14.54 -8.82
CA GLU A 269 7.02 -15.79 -8.41
C GLU A 269 6.81 -16.92 -9.41
N SER A 270 5.61 -17.04 -9.97
CA SER A 270 5.31 -18.01 -11.03
C SER A 270 6.15 -17.73 -12.29
N GLU A 271 6.27 -16.47 -12.69
CA GLU A 271 7.12 -16.09 -13.83
C GLU A 271 8.61 -16.37 -13.56
N LEU A 272 9.11 -16.12 -12.34
CA LEU A 272 10.47 -16.49 -11.94
C LEU A 272 10.72 -18.01 -12.09
N GLN A 273 9.73 -18.84 -11.77
CA GLN A 273 9.85 -20.30 -11.93
C GLN A 273 9.90 -20.72 -13.41
N LYS A 274 9.13 -20.06 -14.28
CA LYS A 274 9.11 -20.34 -15.73
C LYS A 274 10.41 -19.92 -16.41
N MET A 275 11.00 -18.81 -15.98
CA MET A 275 12.15 -18.17 -16.64
C MET A 275 13.52 -18.60 -16.11
N LEU A 276 13.62 -19.78 -15.47
CA LEU A 276 14.83 -20.23 -14.76
C LEU A 276 16.14 -20.09 -15.58
N ASN A 277 16.03 -20.19 -16.91
CA ASN A 277 17.15 -20.19 -17.85
C ASN A 277 17.50 -18.82 -18.48
N ASP A 278 16.68 -17.77 -18.33
CA ASP A 278 17.03 -16.42 -18.83
C ASP A 278 17.57 -15.57 -17.68
N GLU A 279 18.90 -15.48 -17.59
CA GLU A 279 19.58 -14.81 -16.49
C GLU A 279 19.28 -13.31 -16.39
N LYS A 280 19.14 -12.63 -17.52
CA LYS A 280 18.93 -11.18 -17.55
C LYS A 280 17.51 -10.83 -17.12
N LEU A 281 16.51 -11.49 -17.70
CA LEU A 281 15.11 -11.25 -17.36
C LEU A 281 14.84 -11.64 -15.90
N THR A 282 15.45 -12.74 -15.44
CA THR A 282 15.34 -13.17 -14.04
C THR A 282 15.94 -12.14 -13.07
N SER A 283 17.06 -11.48 -13.42
CA SER A 283 17.70 -10.48 -12.56
C SER A 283 16.81 -9.25 -12.32
N GLU A 284 16.15 -8.74 -13.36
CA GLU A 284 15.23 -7.60 -13.23
C GLU A 284 13.94 -8.00 -12.50
N LEU A 285 13.41 -9.19 -12.79
CA LEU A 285 12.24 -9.69 -12.09
C LEU A 285 12.50 -9.87 -10.58
N HIS A 286 13.66 -10.41 -10.17
CA HIS A 286 14.05 -10.46 -8.75
C HIS A 286 14.06 -9.08 -8.08
N LEU A 287 14.55 -8.04 -8.76
CA LEU A 287 14.51 -6.66 -8.22
C LEU A 287 13.08 -6.19 -8.02
N ASN A 288 12.21 -6.40 -9.00
CA ASN A 288 10.84 -5.91 -8.95
C ASN A 288 10.03 -6.67 -7.88
N THR A 289 10.20 -7.99 -7.80
CA THR A 289 9.61 -8.82 -6.73
C THR A 289 10.11 -8.37 -5.35
N ALA A 290 11.41 -8.09 -5.20
CA ALA A 290 11.94 -7.56 -3.94
C ALA A 290 11.35 -6.19 -3.56
N LYS A 291 11.20 -5.27 -4.52
CA LYS A 291 10.53 -3.97 -4.30
C LYS A 291 9.10 -4.15 -3.81
N MET A 292 8.36 -5.10 -4.38
CA MET A 292 7.01 -5.41 -3.93
C MET A 292 7.00 -5.98 -2.50
N TYR A 293 7.95 -6.86 -2.18
CA TYR A 293 8.14 -7.38 -0.82
C TYR A 293 8.46 -6.30 0.21
N ILE A 294 9.31 -5.33 -0.17
CA ILE A 294 9.64 -4.14 0.62
C ILE A 294 8.38 -3.33 0.93
N THR A 295 7.48 -3.14 -0.05
CA THR A 295 6.24 -2.38 0.13
C THR A 295 5.28 -3.05 1.12
N ILE A 296 5.14 -4.37 1.05
CA ILE A 296 4.28 -5.12 1.99
C ILE A 296 4.95 -5.42 3.34
N GLY A 297 6.16 -4.92 3.58
CA GLY A 297 6.89 -5.09 4.83
C GLY A 297 7.51 -6.48 5.04
N ARG A 298 7.50 -7.35 4.03
CA ARG A 298 8.12 -8.68 4.05
C ARG A 298 9.62 -8.57 3.73
N LEU A 299 10.37 -7.97 4.65
CA LEU A 299 11.78 -7.62 4.43
C LEU A 299 12.70 -8.83 4.26
N SER A 300 12.43 -9.94 4.95
CA SER A 300 13.23 -11.17 4.81
C SER A 300 13.09 -11.81 3.42
N ASP A 301 11.90 -11.72 2.83
CA ASP A 301 11.66 -12.22 1.47
C ASP A 301 12.31 -11.30 0.43
N ALA A 302 12.21 -9.98 0.63
CA ALA A 302 12.95 -9.02 -0.19
C ALA A 302 14.46 -9.25 -0.16
N ASP A 303 15.01 -9.52 1.03
CA ASP A 303 16.42 -9.85 1.22
C ASP A 303 16.82 -11.09 0.43
N THR A 304 16.00 -12.14 0.51
CA THR A 304 16.21 -13.40 -0.23
C THR A 304 16.21 -13.19 -1.74
N GLU A 305 15.25 -12.44 -2.27
CA GLU A 305 15.16 -12.17 -3.72
C GLU A 305 16.33 -11.30 -4.21
N LEU A 306 16.77 -10.31 -3.43
CA LEU A 306 17.93 -9.50 -3.77
C LEU A 306 19.25 -10.28 -3.67
N GLU A 307 19.39 -11.23 -2.74
CA GLU A 307 20.56 -12.13 -2.68
C GLU A 307 20.62 -13.03 -3.91
N LYS A 308 19.48 -13.59 -4.34
CA LYS A 308 19.40 -14.36 -5.60
C LYS A 308 19.81 -13.49 -6.80
N ARG A 309 19.32 -12.25 -6.87
CA ARG A 309 19.75 -11.28 -7.89
C ARG A 309 21.25 -11.05 -7.84
N HIS A 310 21.79 -10.81 -6.66
CA HIS A 310 23.20 -10.52 -6.45
C HIS A 310 24.11 -11.66 -6.91
N GLN A 311 23.80 -12.89 -6.49
CA GLN A 311 24.53 -14.10 -6.89
C GLN A 311 24.54 -14.28 -8.41
N LYS A 312 23.39 -14.11 -9.06
CA LYS A 312 23.28 -14.20 -10.53
C LYS A 312 24.10 -13.12 -11.23
N GLN A 313 23.99 -11.86 -10.80
CA GLN A 313 24.76 -10.77 -11.41
C GLN A 313 26.26 -10.93 -11.19
N LEU A 314 26.67 -11.42 -10.02
CA LEU A 314 28.07 -11.69 -9.71
C LEU A 314 28.64 -12.76 -10.64
N ALA A 315 27.89 -13.83 -10.90
CA ALA A 315 28.29 -14.89 -11.82
C ALA A 315 28.40 -14.41 -13.28
N LEU A 316 27.45 -13.59 -13.73
CA LEU A 316 27.37 -13.15 -15.13
C LEU A 316 28.29 -11.96 -15.47
N LEU A 317 28.39 -10.97 -14.57
CA LEU A 317 29.02 -9.67 -14.84
C LEU A 317 30.33 -9.47 -14.08
N GLY A 318 30.61 -10.31 -13.08
CA GLY A 318 31.78 -10.18 -12.21
C GLY A 318 31.62 -9.13 -11.11
N ALA A 319 32.52 -9.18 -10.13
CA ALA A 319 32.43 -8.41 -8.88
C ALA A 319 32.59 -6.89 -9.05
N GLU A 320 33.24 -6.43 -10.13
CA GLU A 320 33.50 -5.01 -10.37
C GLU A 320 32.42 -4.33 -11.24
N SER A 321 31.33 -5.03 -11.54
CA SER A 321 30.21 -4.48 -12.32
C SER A 321 29.41 -3.45 -11.53
N LEU A 322 29.03 -2.34 -12.18
CA LEU A 322 28.17 -1.30 -11.58
C LEU A 322 26.79 -1.83 -11.18
N LYS A 323 26.26 -2.83 -11.89
CA LYS A 323 24.98 -3.48 -11.54
C LYS A 323 25.09 -4.27 -10.25
N VAL A 324 26.25 -4.92 -10.02
CA VAL A 324 26.53 -5.63 -8.77
C VAL A 324 26.61 -4.65 -7.61
N ALA A 325 27.25 -3.48 -7.81
CA ALA A 325 27.28 -2.41 -6.82
C ALA A 325 25.87 -1.84 -6.51
N GLU A 326 25.04 -1.68 -7.53
CA GLU A 326 23.64 -1.22 -7.37
C GLU A 326 22.83 -2.22 -6.53
N THR A 327 22.89 -3.52 -6.86
CA THR A 327 22.20 -4.55 -6.09
C THR A 327 22.71 -4.63 -4.64
N LYS A 328 24.02 -4.42 -4.40
CA LYS A 328 24.56 -4.31 -3.03
C LYS A 328 23.95 -3.12 -2.27
N CYS A 329 23.71 -1.99 -2.93
CA CYS A 329 23.08 -0.83 -2.30
C CYS A 329 21.62 -1.11 -1.91
N GLU A 330 20.88 -1.81 -2.77
CA GLU A 330 19.50 -2.22 -2.47
C GLU A 330 19.45 -3.25 -1.33
N LEU A 331 20.33 -4.26 -1.36
CA LEU A 331 20.50 -5.20 -0.25
C LEU A 331 20.81 -4.49 1.06
N ALA A 332 21.80 -3.60 1.06
CA ALA A 332 22.16 -2.85 2.25
C ALA A 332 20.98 -2.07 2.84
N THR A 333 20.10 -1.53 2.00
CA THR A 333 18.89 -0.83 2.45
C THR A 333 17.94 -1.77 3.17
N VAL A 334 17.73 -2.98 2.64
CA VAL A 334 16.90 -4.02 3.29
C VAL A 334 17.56 -4.50 4.59
N LYS A 335 18.88 -4.77 4.57
CA LYS A 335 19.67 -5.16 5.75
C LYS A 335 19.59 -4.11 6.86
N CYS A 336 19.63 -2.82 6.54
CA CYS A 336 19.41 -1.74 7.49
C CYS A 336 18.04 -1.84 8.17
N ARG A 337 16.98 -2.04 7.38
CA ARG A 337 15.62 -2.19 7.92
C ARG A 337 15.44 -3.47 8.75
N LEU A 338 16.25 -4.50 8.51
CA LEU A 338 16.34 -5.70 9.34
C LEU A 338 17.24 -5.53 10.59
N GLY A 339 17.80 -4.34 10.82
CA GLY A 339 18.70 -4.06 11.94
C GLY A 339 20.15 -4.55 11.75
N GLN A 340 20.50 -5.09 10.58
CA GLN A 340 21.82 -5.62 10.27
C GLN A 340 22.78 -4.52 9.79
N LEU A 341 22.94 -3.47 10.61
CA LEU A 341 23.64 -2.23 10.24
C LEU A 341 25.11 -2.44 9.86
N GLN A 342 25.81 -3.40 10.48
CA GLN A 342 27.21 -3.67 10.14
C GLN A 342 27.37 -4.32 8.76
N VAL A 343 26.48 -5.25 8.42
CA VAL A 343 26.45 -5.90 7.10
C VAL A 343 26.13 -4.86 6.03
N ALA A 344 25.10 -4.05 6.25
CA ALA A 344 24.72 -2.98 5.34
C ALA A 344 25.88 -1.99 5.09
N LEU A 345 26.59 -1.58 6.15
CA LEU A 345 27.73 -0.67 6.03
C LEU A 345 28.88 -1.29 5.21
N SER A 346 29.19 -2.57 5.41
CA SER A 346 30.22 -3.28 4.62
C SER A 346 29.84 -3.28 3.14
N MET A 347 28.61 -3.68 2.83
CA MET A 347 28.13 -3.76 1.45
C MET A 347 28.17 -2.41 0.74
N LEU A 348 27.78 -1.34 1.42
CA LEU A 348 27.84 0.03 0.88
C LEU A 348 29.29 0.50 0.66
N LYS A 349 30.21 0.17 1.56
CA LYS A 349 31.64 0.51 1.37
C LYS A 349 32.23 -0.24 0.18
N GLU A 350 31.91 -1.52 0.02
CA GLU A 350 32.34 -2.30 -1.14
C GLU A 350 31.76 -1.77 -2.46
N ALA A 351 30.46 -1.45 -2.48
CA ALA A 351 29.83 -0.83 -3.64
C ALA A 351 30.41 0.56 -3.96
N ARG A 352 30.80 1.33 -2.94
CA ARG A 352 31.45 2.64 -3.10
C ARG A 352 32.79 2.49 -3.80
N LEU A 353 33.60 1.51 -3.41
CA LEU A 353 34.89 1.24 -4.06
C LEU A 353 34.73 0.88 -5.54
N ILE A 354 33.65 0.20 -5.92
CA ILE A 354 33.35 -0.09 -7.33
C ILE A 354 33.05 1.21 -8.07
N TYR A 355 32.19 2.06 -7.51
CA TYR A 355 31.85 3.36 -8.11
C TYR A 355 33.04 4.32 -8.22
N GLU A 356 33.96 4.30 -7.25
CA GLU A 356 35.19 5.11 -7.29
C GLU A 356 36.17 4.67 -8.39
N LYS A 357 36.22 3.37 -8.68
CA LYS A 357 37.08 2.79 -9.74
C LYS A 357 36.54 3.04 -11.14
N SER A 358 35.21 3.02 -11.31
CA SER A 358 34.57 3.38 -12.57
C SER A 358 34.63 4.89 -12.76
N ALA A 359 35.29 5.38 -13.82
CA ALA A 359 35.62 6.79 -14.08
C ALA A 359 34.52 7.84 -13.76
N VAL A 360 34.94 9.11 -13.72
CA VAL A 360 34.25 10.37 -13.32
C VAL A 360 32.75 10.52 -13.67
N GLU A 361 32.22 9.76 -14.63
CA GLU A 361 30.80 9.75 -15.01
C GLU A 361 29.83 9.23 -13.92
N ASN A 362 30.34 8.73 -12.78
CA ASN A 362 29.52 8.16 -11.69
C ASN A 362 29.44 9.02 -10.43
N LEU A 363 29.76 10.32 -10.50
CA LEU A 363 29.69 11.23 -9.34
C LEU A 363 28.30 11.26 -8.69
N GLU A 364 27.23 11.14 -9.47
CA GLU A 364 25.87 10.96 -8.93
C GLU A 364 25.77 9.74 -8.00
N LEU A 365 26.20 8.57 -8.49
CA LEU A 365 26.12 7.30 -7.76
C LEU A 365 26.99 7.37 -6.50
N LEU A 366 28.15 8.00 -6.59
CA LEU A 366 29.04 8.24 -5.46
C LEU A 366 28.39 9.16 -4.41
N GLY A 367 27.72 10.23 -4.83
CA GLY A 367 26.96 11.10 -3.94
C GLY A 367 25.82 10.37 -3.25
N ASN A 368 25.09 9.51 -3.98
CA ASN A 368 23.97 8.73 -3.46
C ASN A 368 24.43 7.66 -2.46
N ILE A 369 25.47 6.89 -2.78
CA ILE A 369 25.97 5.85 -1.89
C ILE A 369 26.60 6.43 -0.63
N THR A 370 27.29 7.56 -0.74
CA THR A 370 27.87 8.25 0.43
C THR A 370 26.78 8.75 1.37
N ASN A 371 25.64 9.23 0.84
CA ASN A 371 24.48 9.53 1.66
C ASN A 371 23.91 8.27 2.35
N ARG A 372 23.83 7.13 1.65
CA ARG A 372 23.37 5.86 2.24
C ARG A 372 24.31 5.41 3.37
N ILE A 373 25.63 5.53 3.19
CA ILE A 373 26.62 5.26 4.26
C ILE A 373 26.36 6.16 5.47
N GLY A 374 26.12 7.45 5.25
CA GLY A 374 25.76 8.40 6.32
C GLY A 374 24.50 7.98 7.09
N LEU A 375 23.47 7.49 6.40
CA LEU A 375 22.25 6.95 7.04
C LEU A 375 22.55 5.77 7.95
N VAL A 376 23.35 4.80 7.48
CA VAL A 376 23.71 3.64 8.32
C VAL A 376 24.53 4.06 9.54
N LEU A 377 25.43 5.02 9.39
CA LEU A 377 26.24 5.54 10.50
C LEU A 377 25.38 6.31 11.50
N TYR A 378 24.41 7.09 11.03
CA TYR A 378 23.44 7.77 11.88
C TYR A 378 22.62 6.76 12.69
N ASP A 379 22.12 5.69 12.05
CA ASP A 379 21.36 4.62 12.72
C ASP A 379 22.22 3.84 13.73
N GLN A 380 23.55 3.80 13.54
CA GLN A 380 24.51 3.27 14.52
C GLN A 380 24.81 4.25 15.67
N GLY A 381 24.29 5.48 15.66
CA GLY A 381 24.61 6.53 16.61
C GLY A 381 25.99 7.20 16.41
N LYS A 382 26.65 6.96 15.26
CA LYS A 382 27.95 7.55 14.91
C LYS A 382 27.75 8.88 14.20
N TYR A 383 27.30 9.89 14.95
CA TYR A 383 26.86 11.16 14.39
C TYR A 383 27.97 11.95 13.67
N ASP A 384 29.21 11.89 14.17
CA ASP A 384 30.33 12.60 13.53
C ASP A 384 30.72 11.97 12.17
N ASP A 385 30.79 10.64 12.11
CA ASP A 385 31.05 9.90 10.87
C ASP A 385 29.90 10.08 9.85
N ALA A 386 28.66 10.12 10.35
CA ALA A 386 27.48 10.39 9.54
C ALA A 386 27.52 11.81 8.96
N MET A 387 27.87 12.81 9.78
CA MET A 387 28.05 14.20 9.36
C MET A 387 29.09 14.31 8.25
N GLN A 388 30.26 13.67 8.41
CA GLN A 388 31.30 13.66 7.37
C GLN A 388 30.77 13.09 6.05
N SER A 389 30.06 11.96 6.12
CA SER A 389 29.48 11.32 4.93
C SER A 389 28.41 12.20 4.27
N TYR A 390 27.55 12.86 5.05
CA TYR A 390 26.54 13.75 4.48
C TYR A 390 27.13 15.02 3.89
N MET A 391 28.15 15.61 4.49
CA MET A 391 28.84 16.77 3.93
C MET A 391 29.56 16.43 2.62
N GLU A 392 30.22 15.27 2.54
CA GLU A 392 30.82 14.75 1.30
C GLU A 392 29.74 14.54 0.23
N SER A 393 28.64 13.86 0.58
CA SER A 393 27.51 13.66 -0.33
C SER A 393 26.89 14.97 -0.81
N LEU A 394 26.74 15.96 0.09
CA LEU A 394 26.18 17.27 -0.23
C LEU A 394 27.04 17.98 -1.27
N ALA A 395 28.36 18.00 -1.08
CA ALA A 395 29.30 18.61 -2.01
C ALA A 395 29.20 17.97 -3.40
N ILE A 396 29.26 16.63 -3.47
CA ILE A 396 29.18 15.89 -4.74
C ILE A 396 27.84 16.14 -5.44
N LYS A 397 26.72 15.99 -4.73
CA LYS A 397 25.38 16.17 -5.31
C LYS A 397 25.12 17.61 -5.74
N THR A 398 25.62 18.59 -4.99
CA THR A 398 25.45 20.02 -5.34
C THR A 398 26.26 20.35 -6.60
N GLN A 399 27.47 19.81 -6.73
CA GLN A 399 28.29 19.99 -7.92
C GLN A 399 27.61 19.40 -9.16
N TRP A 400 26.98 18.23 -9.03
CA TRP A 400 26.43 17.49 -10.16
C TRP A 400 25.03 17.96 -10.57
N PHE A 401 24.11 18.09 -9.61
CA PHE A 401 22.70 18.40 -9.88
C PHE A 401 22.31 19.86 -9.65
N GLY A 402 23.18 20.63 -9.00
CA GLY A 402 22.86 21.97 -8.51
C GLY A 402 22.11 21.98 -7.17
N PRO A 403 22.00 23.17 -6.53
CA PRO A 403 21.51 23.31 -5.16
C PRO A 403 20.01 23.04 -5.00
N HIS A 404 19.23 23.11 -6.09
CA HIS A 404 17.78 22.95 -6.06
C HIS A 404 17.31 21.53 -6.40
N HIS A 405 18.20 20.54 -6.39
CA HIS A 405 17.84 19.15 -6.65
C HIS A 405 17.30 18.45 -5.39
N VAL A 406 16.29 17.58 -5.54
CA VAL A 406 15.70 16.79 -4.44
C VAL A 406 16.74 16.01 -3.64
N GLY A 407 17.78 15.50 -4.30
CA GLY A 407 18.87 14.76 -3.67
C GLY A 407 19.75 15.62 -2.75
N VAL A 408 19.92 16.90 -3.08
CA VAL A 408 20.65 17.89 -2.25
C VAL A 408 19.79 18.30 -1.06
N ALA A 409 18.51 18.59 -1.31
CA ALA A 409 17.56 18.93 -0.27
C ALA A 409 17.40 17.82 0.78
N SER A 410 17.34 16.56 0.34
CA SER A 410 17.30 15.40 1.23
C SER A 410 18.57 15.26 2.07
N THR A 411 19.75 15.55 1.49
CA THR A 411 21.01 15.54 2.25
C THR A 411 21.04 16.66 3.30
N HIS A 412 20.50 17.85 3.00
CA HIS A 412 20.32 18.90 4.00
C HIS A 412 19.42 18.45 5.17
N VAL A 413 18.31 17.78 4.88
CA VAL A 413 17.43 17.24 5.93
C VAL A 413 18.19 16.25 6.82
N ASN A 414 18.98 15.36 6.23
CA ASN A 414 19.81 14.41 6.99
C ASN A 414 20.83 15.11 7.90
N ILE A 415 21.52 16.15 7.40
CA ILE A 415 22.43 16.98 8.21
C ILE A 415 21.67 17.66 9.35
N GLY A 416 20.48 18.20 9.07
CA GLY A 416 19.62 18.80 10.08
C GLY A 416 19.24 17.81 11.18
N ASN A 417 18.93 16.56 10.83
CA ASN A 417 18.64 15.49 11.78
C ASN A 417 19.88 15.12 12.63
N VAL A 418 21.09 15.15 12.08
CA VAL A 418 22.33 14.96 12.86
C VAL A 418 22.48 16.06 13.91
N TYR A 419 22.34 17.33 13.52
CA TYR A 419 22.41 18.45 14.46
C TYR A 419 21.31 18.38 15.51
N GLN A 420 20.10 17.97 15.13
CA GLN A 420 19.01 17.73 16.09
C GLN A 420 19.41 16.67 17.12
N ALA A 421 19.98 15.54 16.68
CA ALA A 421 20.42 14.47 17.58
C ALA A 421 21.56 14.91 18.53
N GLN A 422 22.39 15.85 18.08
CA GLN A 422 23.47 16.46 18.89
C GLN A 422 22.99 17.62 19.78
N GLY A 423 21.72 18.03 19.69
CA GLY A 423 21.16 19.16 20.46
C GLY A 423 21.48 20.54 19.88
N GLU A 424 22.05 20.62 18.69
CA GLU A 424 22.37 21.87 17.99
C GLU A 424 21.17 22.39 17.18
N TYR A 425 20.10 22.72 17.89
CA TYR A 425 18.78 22.99 17.31
C TYR A 425 18.74 24.13 16.28
N GLU A 426 19.49 25.22 16.47
CA GLU A 426 19.52 26.32 15.49
C GLU A 426 20.16 25.91 14.15
N ARG A 427 21.23 25.11 14.19
CA ARG A 427 21.85 24.56 12.98
C ARG A 427 20.95 23.53 12.31
N ALA A 428 20.25 22.72 13.11
CA ALA A 428 19.23 21.82 12.59
C ALA A 428 18.14 22.59 11.83
N LEU A 429 17.60 23.66 12.41
CA LEU A 429 16.60 24.53 11.77
C LEU A 429 17.09 25.09 10.45
N PHE A 430 18.33 25.58 10.39
CA PHE A 430 18.91 26.13 9.16
C PHE A 430 18.88 25.13 8.02
N HIS A 431 19.38 23.91 8.25
CA HIS A 431 19.44 22.88 7.22
C HIS A 431 18.06 22.34 6.84
N LEU A 432 17.18 22.09 7.81
CA LEU A 432 15.80 21.64 7.54
C LEU A 432 15.02 22.68 6.71
N ASN A 433 15.15 23.97 7.03
CA ASN A 433 14.51 25.06 6.27
C ASN A 433 15.16 25.31 4.91
N THR A 434 16.41 24.90 4.71
CA THR A 434 17.06 24.94 3.40
C THR A 434 16.51 23.84 2.48
N GLY A 435 16.28 22.63 3.01
CA GLY A 435 15.78 21.49 2.23
C GLY A 435 14.28 21.53 1.93
N LEU A 436 13.46 21.94 2.92
CA LEU A 436 12.00 21.83 2.83
C LEU A 436 11.38 22.50 1.57
N PRO A 437 11.73 23.74 1.19
CA PRO A 437 11.13 24.38 0.01
C PRO A 437 11.40 23.64 -1.29
N VAL A 438 12.61 23.07 -1.43
CA VAL A 438 13.00 22.30 -2.61
C VAL A 438 12.23 20.97 -2.67
N LEU A 439 12.06 20.29 -1.53
CA LEU A 439 11.24 19.07 -1.45
C LEU A 439 9.79 19.35 -1.84
N ILE A 440 9.20 20.44 -1.36
CA ILE A 440 7.84 20.83 -1.73
C ILE A 440 7.76 21.11 -3.23
N SER A 441 8.73 21.85 -3.79
CA SER A 441 8.73 22.20 -5.22
C SER A 441 8.90 21.00 -6.14
N GLN A 442 9.68 19.98 -5.77
CA GLN A 442 9.98 18.83 -6.64
C GLN A 442 9.07 17.63 -6.42
N LEU A 443 8.58 17.41 -5.19
CA LEU A 443 7.79 16.23 -4.83
C LEU A 443 6.31 16.55 -4.57
N GLY A 444 5.97 17.83 -4.38
CA GLY A 444 4.64 18.27 -3.97
C GLY A 444 4.46 18.26 -2.45
N ASN A 445 3.49 19.06 -1.98
CA ASN A 445 3.24 19.29 -0.55
C ASN A 445 2.73 18.05 0.19
N ALA A 446 2.13 17.08 -0.51
CA ALA A 446 1.58 15.85 0.06
C ALA A 446 2.58 14.68 0.09
N HIS A 447 3.85 14.90 -0.25
CA HIS A 447 4.84 13.83 -0.27
C HIS A 447 5.33 13.48 1.15
N VAL A 448 5.58 12.19 1.40
CA VAL A 448 6.03 11.67 2.72
C VAL A 448 7.31 12.35 3.22
N SER A 449 8.29 12.63 2.33
CA SER A 449 9.52 13.36 2.69
C SER A 449 9.27 14.80 3.17
N VAL A 450 8.21 15.45 2.69
CA VAL A 450 7.79 16.77 3.18
C VAL A 450 7.23 16.63 4.60
N ALA A 451 6.41 15.61 4.85
CA ALA A 451 5.91 15.32 6.20
C ALA A 451 7.06 14.98 7.18
N ASP A 452 8.03 14.16 6.77
CA ASP A 452 9.21 13.81 7.57
C ASP A 452 9.99 15.08 7.97
N THR A 453 10.21 15.98 7.01
CA THR A 453 10.93 17.23 7.25
C THR A 453 10.15 18.18 8.16
N LYS A 454 8.83 18.30 7.97
CA LYS A 454 7.95 19.10 8.86
C LYS A 454 7.95 18.53 10.28
N GLN A 455 7.92 17.21 10.44
CA GLN A 455 8.04 16.57 11.74
C GLN A 455 9.37 16.89 12.41
N SER A 456 10.50 16.78 11.71
CA SER A 456 11.82 17.15 12.25
C SER A 456 11.84 18.62 12.69
N ILE A 457 11.33 19.55 11.88
CA ILE A 457 11.24 20.97 12.27
C ILE A 457 10.34 21.13 13.50
N GLY A 458 9.22 20.40 13.57
CA GLY A 458 8.34 20.37 14.73
C GLY A 458 9.06 19.94 16.00
N ILE A 459 9.90 18.90 15.94
CA ILE A 459 10.73 18.44 17.07
C ILE A 459 11.70 19.51 17.50
N VAL A 460 12.42 20.11 16.54
CA VAL A 460 13.42 21.13 16.87
C VAL A 460 12.74 22.37 17.48
N LEU A 461 11.61 22.83 16.92
CA LEU A 461 10.86 23.97 17.46
C LEU A 461 10.29 23.70 18.86
N ALA A 462 9.85 22.47 19.15
CA ALA A 462 9.44 22.10 20.49
C ALA A 462 10.59 22.23 21.51
N ASN A 463 11.79 21.79 21.14
CA ASN A 463 12.98 21.91 21.98
C ASN A 463 13.46 23.37 22.15
N LEU A 464 13.19 24.23 21.16
CA LEU A 464 13.40 25.68 21.25
C LEU A 464 12.25 26.42 21.98
N GLY A 465 11.25 25.72 22.50
CA GLY A 465 10.13 26.31 23.25
C GLY A 465 9.01 26.90 22.39
N ASN A 466 9.03 26.71 21.08
CA ASN A 466 7.96 27.15 20.17
C ASN A 466 6.91 26.06 19.97
N SER A 467 6.17 25.75 21.03
CA SER A 467 5.18 24.67 21.03
C SER A 467 4.06 24.91 20.01
N SER A 468 3.58 26.14 19.86
CA SER A 468 2.45 26.45 18.95
C SER A 468 2.77 26.10 17.49
N LYS A 469 3.96 26.49 17.01
CA LYS A 469 4.37 26.19 15.63
C LYS A 469 4.75 24.72 15.45
N SER A 470 5.28 24.09 16.50
CA SER A 470 5.50 22.64 16.54
C SER A 470 4.18 21.87 16.34
N LEU A 471 3.10 22.25 17.04
CA LEU A 471 1.79 21.61 16.89
C LEU A 471 1.31 21.60 15.44
N GLN A 472 1.37 22.78 14.83
CA GLN A 472 0.88 23.01 13.48
C GLN A 472 1.61 22.09 12.51
N LEU A 473 2.94 22.00 12.62
CA LEU A 473 3.76 21.13 11.78
C LEU A 473 3.45 19.64 12.01
N TYR A 474 3.21 19.22 13.25
CA TYR A 474 2.79 17.84 13.52
C TYR A 474 1.42 17.52 12.92
N GLN A 475 0.46 18.44 13.01
CA GLN A 475 -0.85 18.27 12.39
C GLN A 475 -0.77 18.17 10.86
N GLU A 476 0.02 19.05 10.23
CA GLU A 476 0.26 19.01 8.79
C GLU A 476 0.95 17.69 8.37
N ALA A 477 1.99 17.27 9.08
CA ALA A 477 2.69 16.01 8.80
C ALA A 477 1.77 14.78 9.00
N HIS A 478 0.95 14.76 10.06
CA HIS A 478 -0.02 13.70 10.31
C HIS A 478 -1.09 13.61 9.22
N SER A 479 -1.61 14.75 8.76
CA SER A 479 -2.55 14.77 7.64
C SER A 479 -1.94 14.17 6.38
N ILE A 480 -0.68 14.49 6.09
CA ILE A 480 0.03 13.94 4.94
C ILE A 480 0.25 12.44 5.11
N TYR A 481 0.72 11.96 6.26
CA TYR A 481 0.89 10.52 6.51
C TYR A 481 -0.43 9.76 6.42
N MET A 482 -1.52 10.32 6.97
CA MET A 482 -2.84 9.70 6.89
C MET A 482 -3.31 9.54 5.44
N GLN A 483 -3.08 10.54 4.60
CA GLN A 483 -3.44 10.50 3.17
C GLN A 483 -2.54 9.57 2.36
N ALA A 484 -1.22 9.65 2.56
CA ALA A 484 -0.24 8.93 1.74
C ALA A 484 0.00 7.48 2.18
N LEU A 485 -0.13 7.19 3.48
CA LEU A 485 0.26 5.90 4.08
C LEU A 485 -0.90 5.19 4.80
N GLY A 486 -2.01 5.89 5.04
CA GLY A 486 -3.15 5.36 5.79
C GLY A 486 -2.97 5.46 7.31
N ARG A 487 -4.07 5.20 8.03
CA ARG A 487 -4.16 5.32 9.48
C ARG A 487 -3.25 4.34 10.22
N GLU A 488 -3.13 3.12 9.70
CA GLU A 488 -2.47 2.04 10.41
C GLU A 488 -0.94 2.07 10.30
N HIS A 489 -0.40 2.90 9.40
CA HIS A 489 1.03 2.98 9.16
C HIS A 489 1.80 3.46 10.40
N PRO A 490 2.98 2.88 10.72
CA PRO A 490 3.76 3.25 11.90
C PRO A 490 4.06 4.75 12.03
N LYS A 491 4.32 5.45 10.92
CA LYS A 491 4.53 6.92 10.92
C LYS A 491 3.27 7.69 11.34
N THR A 492 2.10 7.32 10.82
CA THR A 492 0.82 7.95 11.16
C THR A 492 0.50 7.75 12.64
N LYS A 493 0.67 6.52 13.16
CA LYS A 493 0.49 6.23 14.58
C LYS A 493 1.52 6.92 15.46
N GLY A 494 2.78 6.97 15.02
CA GLY A 494 3.89 7.51 15.79
C GLY A 494 3.80 9.02 16.02
N ILE A 495 3.22 9.78 15.08
CA ILE A 495 3.07 11.22 15.21
C ILE A 495 1.83 11.63 16.05
N ALA A 496 0.79 10.77 16.10
CA ALA A 496 -0.48 11.08 16.77
C ALA A 496 -0.33 11.46 18.28
N PRO A 497 0.52 10.81 19.09
CA PRO A 497 0.73 11.19 20.49
C PRO A 497 1.22 12.64 20.66
N PHE A 498 2.03 13.16 19.73
CA PHE A 498 2.54 14.53 19.78
C PHE A 498 1.46 15.58 19.51
N ILE A 499 0.34 15.18 18.89
CA ILE A 499 -0.81 16.04 18.62
C ILE A 499 -1.79 15.99 19.79
N HIS A 500 -2.04 14.79 20.34
CA HIS A 500 -3.10 14.57 21.33
C HIS A 500 -2.67 14.83 22.79
N ASN A 501 -1.38 14.66 23.15
CA ASN A 501 -0.90 14.84 24.52
C ASN A 501 -0.13 16.16 24.68
N TRP A 502 -0.83 17.25 25.01
CA TRP A 502 -0.18 18.52 25.36
C TRP A 502 0.24 18.57 26.83
N GLY A 503 1.50 18.17 27.07
CA GLY A 503 2.35 18.49 28.23
C GLY A 503 3.79 18.64 27.74
N PRO A 504 4.74 19.22 28.53
CA PRO A 504 6.11 19.43 28.06
C PRO A 504 6.67 18.08 27.60
N ALA A 505 7.20 18.05 26.38
CA ALA A 505 7.77 16.85 25.80
C ALA A 505 8.69 16.19 26.85
N PRO A 506 8.54 14.88 27.12
CA PRO A 506 9.55 14.21 27.94
C PRO A 506 10.89 14.48 27.28
N TYR A 507 11.85 14.96 28.07
CA TYR A 507 13.23 15.16 27.65
C TYR A 507 13.67 13.94 26.84
N VAL A 508 13.78 14.09 25.52
CA VAL A 508 14.29 13.05 24.66
C VAL A 508 15.81 13.19 24.75
N GLY A 509 16.42 12.43 25.68
CA GLY A 509 17.85 12.16 25.60
C GLY A 509 18.22 11.58 24.23
N PRO A 510 19.51 11.43 23.90
CA PRO A 510 19.92 11.09 22.54
C PRO A 510 19.17 9.84 22.05
N ALA A 511 18.38 10.05 20.99
CA ALA A 511 17.61 9.09 20.21
C ALA A 511 16.55 8.24 20.96
N VAL A 512 15.29 8.64 20.85
CA VAL A 512 14.29 7.68 20.36
C VAL A 512 14.48 7.62 18.86
N THR A 513 15.20 6.59 18.39
CA THR A 513 15.19 6.20 16.99
C THR A 513 13.74 5.90 16.60
N LEU A 514 13.16 6.69 15.69
CA LEU A 514 12.06 6.19 14.87
C LEU A 514 12.72 5.37 13.76
N PRO A 515 12.68 4.03 13.80
CA PRO A 515 13.14 3.25 12.69
C PRO A 515 12.24 3.57 11.49
N TYR A 516 12.85 3.80 10.33
CA TYR A 516 12.16 3.75 9.06
C TYR A 516 11.46 2.37 8.92
N GLY A 517 10.15 2.35 9.15
CA GLY A 517 9.20 1.35 8.64
C GLY A 517 9.39 -0.11 9.07
N GLY A 518 8.78 -0.49 10.20
CA GLY A 518 8.49 -1.86 10.67
C GLY A 518 7.86 -1.80 12.08
N PRO A 519 6.94 -2.70 12.50
CA PRO A 519 6.03 -2.45 13.60
C PRO A 519 6.73 -2.54 14.96
N ALA A 520 6.72 -1.47 15.74
CA ALA A 520 7.12 -1.51 17.15
C ALA A 520 5.90 -1.85 18.02
N LEU A 521 5.98 -2.99 18.69
CA LEU A 521 5.11 -3.39 19.79
C LEU A 521 5.12 -2.31 20.87
N THR A 522 3.93 -1.92 21.32
CA THR A 522 3.69 -1.01 22.45
C THR A 522 4.31 -1.55 23.75
N PRO A 523 4.98 -0.74 24.59
CA PRO A 523 5.15 -1.09 25.99
C PRO A 523 3.88 -0.72 26.79
N PRO A 524 3.48 -1.53 27.79
CA PRO A 524 2.30 -1.26 28.60
C PRO A 524 2.57 -0.13 29.61
N TYR A 525 1.56 0.70 29.83
CA TYR A 525 1.54 1.73 30.87
C TYR A 525 1.68 1.11 32.27
N GLY A 526 2.51 1.72 33.13
CA GLY A 526 2.56 1.44 34.57
C GLY A 526 3.49 2.35 35.36
N ARG A 527 2.92 3.43 35.94
CA ARG A 527 3.28 4.32 37.10
C ARG A 527 4.74 4.45 37.65
N PRO A 528 5.05 5.59 38.32
CA PRO A 528 6.42 6.10 38.47
C PRO A 528 7.17 5.53 39.69
N ALA A 529 8.48 5.34 39.56
CA ALA A 529 9.35 5.02 40.69
C ALA A 529 10.71 5.77 40.60
N VAL A 530 10.84 6.79 41.47
CA VAL A 530 11.97 7.16 42.33
C VAL A 530 13.41 6.85 41.85
N ALA A 531 14.25 7.89 41.73
CA ALA A 531 15.72 7.81 41.73
C ALA A 531 16.30 8.02 43.15
N PRO A 532 17.61 7.77 43.44
CA PRO A 532 18.57 6.74 43.00
C PRO A 532 19.24 6.05 44.25
N PRO A 533 20.42 5.39 44.15
CA PRO A 533 21.65 6.17 44.36
C PRO A 533 22.88 5.76 43.51
N TYR A 534 23.83 6.69 43.50
CA TYR A 534 25.11 6.76 42.80
C TYR A 534 26.08 5.59 43.09
N GLY A 535 26.88 5.24 42.07
CA GLY A 535 28.05 4.38 42.16
C GLY A 535 29.18 4.85 41.23
N LEU A 536 30.04 5.69 41.79
CA LEU A 536 31.47 5.94 41.53
C LEU A 536 32.13 5.42 40.23
N GLY A 537 32.80 6.34 39.52
CA GLY A 537 34.06 6.01 38.87
C GLY A 537 34.46 6.85 37.64
N ARG A 538 35.04 8.04 37.86
CA ARG A 538 36.35 8.48 37.29
C ARG A 538 36.68 9.94 37.66
N PRO A 539 37.99 10.30 37.70
CA PRO A 539 38.49 11.45 38.45
C PRO A 539 38.38 12.78 37.69
N ALA A 540 38.14 13.82 38.49
CA ALA A 540 38.08 15.21 38.09
C ALA A 540 39.46 15.80 37.79
N VAL A 541 39.56 16.56 36.70
CA VAL A 541 40.58 17.61 36.54
C VAL A 541 39.97 18.90 37.11
N ALA A 542 40.65 19.46 38.10
CA ALA A 542 40.23 20.60 38.88
C ALA A 542 40.34 21.92 38.10
N LEU A 543 39.29 22.74 38.17
CA LEU A 543 39.39 24.19 38.06
C LEU A 543 38.73 24.79 39.31
N ALA A 544 39.54 25.48 40.11
CA ALA A 544 39.15 26.12 41.35
C ALA A 544 38.29 27.39 41.09
N PRO A 545 37.31 27.71 41.97
CA PRO A 545 36.62 28.99 41.94
C PRO A 545 37.26 30.01 42.91
N PRO A 546 36.99 31.31 42.73
CA PRO A 546 37.46 32.36 43.64
C PRO A 546 36.49 32.62 44.80
N TYR A 547 37.01 33.38 45.77
CA TYR A 547 36.36 34.06 46.90
C TYR A 547 36.39 33.35 48.27
N GLY A 548 37.32 33.83 49.10
CA GLY A 548 37.33 33.64 50.54
C GLY A 548 37.71 34.92 51.27
N ARG A 549 36.80 35.41 52.13
CA ARG A 549 37.06 36.11 53.39
C ARG A 549 35.99 35.61 54.37
N PRO A 550 36.32 35.38 55.66
CA PRO A 550 36.23 36.48 56.64
C PRO A 550 37.16 36.41 57.88
N ALA A 551 37.18 37.54 58.61
CA ALA A 551 37.39 37.78 60.06
C ALA A 551 38.64 37.19 60.77
N VAL A 552 39.64 37.99 61.15
CA VAL A 552 39.76 38.84 62.38
C VAL A 552 39.69 38.04 63.69
N ALA A 553 40.83 37.94 64.38
CA ALA A 553 40.97 37.55 65.79
C ALA A 553 41.78 38.64 66.56
N PRO A 554 41.48 38.92 67.85
CA PRO A 554 42.13 39.97 68.65
C PRO A 554 43.34 39.45 69.49
N PRO A 555 44.05 40.33 70.24
CA PRO A 555 45.49 40.18 70.53
C PRO A 555 45.86 39.83 72.00
N TYR A 556 47.19 39.82 72.24
CA TYR A 556 47.98 39.64 73.49
C TYR A 556 48.29 38.19 73.88
N GLY A 557 49.50 37.78 74.28
CA GLY A 557 50.79 38.43 74.52
C GLY A 557 51.73 37.40 75.17
N GLY A 558 53.05 37.50 74.94
CA GLY A 558 54.09 36.62 75.47
C GLY A 558 55.39 36.81 74.72
#